data_AF-A0A8J7EHW3-F1
#
_entry.id   AF-A0A8J7EHW3-F1
#
_cell.length_a   1.000
_cell.length_b   1.000
_cell.length_c   1.000
_cell.angle_alpha   90.00
_cell.angle_beta   90.00
_cell.angle_gamma   90.00
#
_symmetry.space_group_name_H-M   'P 1'
#
loop_
_entity.id
_entity.type
_entity.pdbx_description
1 polymer ?
#
loop_
_entity_poly.entity_id
_entity_poly.type
_entity_poly.pdbx_seq_one_letter_code
_entity_poly.pdbx_strand_id
1 'polypeptide(L)'
;MRSLFSICYYTGCRVSEARQLRAEDVVGETLVLRKATTKTKRTRAVPIHPKLKAVLAAAELPGQGYLFPGRSGQGPITRQACDLALRKDCCPTCSLTMMLDYTAGL
;
A
#
# COMPACT_ATOMS: atom_id res chain seq x y z
N MET A 1 1.08 -8.63 -3.96
CA MET A 1 0.55 -7.77 -2.86
C MET A 1 1.63 -7.08 -2.02
N ARG A 2 2.91 -7.07 -2.41
CA ARG A 2 3.98 -6.42 -1.63
C ARG A 2 3.81 -4.90 -1.52
N SER A 3 3.40 -4.25 -2.60
CA SER A 3 3.27 -2.78 -2.68
C SER A 3 2.27 -2.20 -1.69
N LEU A 4 1.18 -2.91 -1.38
CA LEU A 4 0.18 -2.48 -0.39
C LEU A 4 0.79 -2.43 1.02
N PHE A 5 1.55 -3.46 1.40
CA PHE A 5 2.22 -3.51 2.70
C PHE A 5 3.40 -2.54 2.78
N SER A 6 4.11 -2.31 1.67
CA SER A 6 5.12 -1.26 1.60
C SER A 6 4.51 0.13 1.87
N ILE A 7 3.34 0.44 1.31
CA ILE A 7 2.64 1.70 1.63
C ILE A 7 2.33 1.77 3.13
N CYS A 8 1.75 0.71 3.72
CA CYS A 8 1.47 0.67 5.16
C CYS A 8 2.73 0.86 6.01
N TYR A 9 3.85 0.26 5.61
CA TYR A 9 5.14 0.33 6.32
C TYR A 9 5.74 1.75 6.28
N TYR A 10 5.80 2.37 5.10
CA TYR A 10 6.43 3.69 4.94
C TYR A 10 5.54 4.85 5.38
N THR A 11 4.21 4.73 5.25
CA THR A 11 3.28 5.85 5.53
C THR A 11 2.53 5.71 6.85
N GLY A 12 2.63 4.56 7.54
CA GLY A 12 1.92 4.31 8.79
C GLY A 12 0.39 4.38 8.66
N CYS A 13 -0.14 4.09 7.48
CA CYS A 13 -1.58 4.04 7.23
C CYS A 13 -2.14 2.65 7.58
N ARG A 14 -3.44 2.58 7.90
CA ARG A 14 -4.11 1.31 8.17
C ARG A 14 -4.31 0.54 6.87
N VAL A 15 -4.29 -0.79 6.94
CA VAL A 15 -4.59 -1.67 5.77
C VAL A 15 -5.93 -1.31 5.12
N SER A 16 -6.93 -0.96 5.93
CA SER A 16 -8.25 -0.50 5.46
C SER A 16 -8.19 0.78 4.62
N GLU A 17 -7.25 1.67 4.95
CA GLU A 17 -7.02 2.95 4.26
C GLU A 17 -6.23 2.71 2.97
N ALA A 18 -5.12 1.98 3.05
CA ALA A 18 -4.25 1.66 1.91
C ALA A 18 -5.00 0.96 0.76
N ARG A 19 -5.90 0.05 1.10
CA ARG A 19 -6.73 -0.69 0.14
C ARG A 19 -7.73 0.20 -0.62
N GLN A 20 -8.24 1.25 0.02
CA GLN A 20 -9.24 2.15 -0.57
C GLN A 20 -8.60 3.33 -1.30
N LEU A 21 -7.26 3.40 -1.29
CA LEU A 21 -6.51 4.43 -1.96
C LEU A 21 -6.76 4.38 -3.47
N ARG A 22 -6.88 5.56 -4.06
CA ARG A 22 -7.04 5.70 -5.50
C ARG A 22 -5.79 6.29 -6.13
N ALA A 23 -5.61 6.08 -7.43
CA ALA A 23 -4.51 6.68 -8.18
C ALA A 23 -4.54 8.23 -8.09
N GLU A 24 -5.74 8.82 -8.06
CA GLU A 24 -5.96 10.26 -7.87
C GLU A 24 -5.50 10.80 -6.51
N ASP A 25 -5.27 9.94 -5.52
CA ASP A 25 -4.77 10.33 -4.20
C ASP A 25 -3.25 10.34 -4.12
N VAL A 26 -2.58 9.79 -5.15
CA VAL A 26 -1.13 9.78 -5.29
C VAL A 26 -0.75 10.99 -6.13
N VAL A 27 -0.40 12.09 -5.48
CA VAL A 27 -0.01 13.34 -6.14
C VAL A 27 1.50 13.48 -6.00
N GLY A 28 2.23 13.07 -7.05
CA GLY A 28 3.69 13.13 -7.10
C GLY A 28 4.35 12.34 -5.97
N GLU A 29 4.84 13.04 -4.95
CA GLU A 29 5.51 12.46 -3.77
C GLU A 29 4.66 12.59 -2.50
N THR A 30 3.36 12.83 -2.64
CA THR A 30 2.45 12.94 -1.51
C THR A 30 1.28 11.99 -1.70
N LEU A 31 1.00 11.23 -0.64
CA LEU A 31 -0.13 10.33 -0.54
C LEU A 31 -1.23 11.03 0.28
N VAL A 32 -2.36 11.31 -0.35
CA VAL A 32 -3.48 12.00 0.31
C VAL A 32 -4.47 10.97 0.85
N LEU A 33 -4.47 10.78 2.17
CA LEU A 33 -5.44 9.90 2.83
C LEU A 33 -6.73 10.70 3.06
N ARG A 34 -7.73 10.49 2.19
CA ARG A 34 -9.02 11.21 2.27
C ARG A 34 -9.85 10.79 3.49
N LYS A 35 -10.51 11.80 4.08
CA LYS A 35 -11.46 11.73 5.21
C LYS A 35 -12.51 10.60 5.12
N ALA A 36 -12.94 10.22 3.93
CA ALA A 36 -14.01 9.24 3.69
C ALA A 36 -13.67 7.83 4.20
N THR A 37 -12.39 7.53 4.37
CA THR A 37 -11.88 6.18 4.68
C THR A 37 -11.50 5.99 6.15
N THR A 38 -11.42 7.08 6.91
CA THR A 38 -10.93 7.09 8.30
C THR A 38 -12.05 7.33 9.30
N LYS A 39 -12.12 6.48 10.33
CA LYS A 39 -13.04 6.63 11.48
C LYS A 39 -12.92 8.01 12.18
N THR A 40 -11.77 8.69 12.03
CA THR A 40 -11.44 9.96 12.69
C THR A 40 -11.70 11.22 11.86
N LYS A 41 -12.30 11.12 10.66
CA LYS A 41 -12.75 12.29 9.88
C LYS A 41 -11.66 13.37 9.63
N ARG A 42 -10.38 12.99 9.42
CA ARG A 42 -9.30 13.93 9.08
C ARG A 42 -8.58 13.50 7.81
N THR A 43 -8.55 14.38 6.81
CA THR A 43 -7.68 14.21 5.63
C THR A 43 -6.26 14.54 6.05
N ARG A 44 -5.30 13.67 5.76
CA ARG A 44 -3.87 13.95 5.96
C ARG A 44 -3.08 13.65 4.71
N ALA A 45 -2.15 14.54 4.38
CA ALA A 45 -1.14 14.32 3.38
C ALA A 45 0.08 13.67 4.05
N VAL A 46 0.53 12.55 3.51
CA VAL A 46 1.73 11.85 3.99
C VAL A 46 2.77 11.87 2.87
N PRO A 47 4.00 12.34 3.11
CA PRO A 47 5.05 12.30 2.09
C PRO A 47 5.42 10.85 1.77
N ILE A 48 5.58 10.57 0.48
CA ILE A 48 6.01 9.28 -0.07
C ILE A 48 7.53 9.23 -0.03
N HIS A 49 8.06 8.23 0.65
CA HIS A 49 9.50 7.99 0.68
C HIS A 49 10.00 7.58 -0.73
N PRO A 50 11.18 8.04 -1.21
CA PRO A 50 11.69 7.73 -2.55
C PRO A 50 11.81 6.21 -2.82
N LYS A 51 12.17 5.41 -1.80
CA LYS A 51 12.16 3.93 -1.90
C LYS A 51 10.76 3.37 -2.18
N LEU A 52 9.71 3.98 -1.61
CA LEU A 52 8.33 3.57 -1.88
C LEU A 52 7.96 3.86 -3.34
N LYS A 53 8.39 4.99 -3.90
CA LYS A 53 8.18 5.35 -5.31
C LYS A 53 8.74 4.28 -6.25
N ALA A 54 9.95 3.78 -5.98
CA ALA A 54 10.55 2.68 -6.75
C ALA A 54 9.73 1.39 -6.68
N VAL A 55 9.23 1.03 -5.48
CA VAL A 55 8.38 -0.16 -5.29
C VAL A 55 7.03 -0.01 -6.01
N LEU A 56 6.45 1.19 -6.01
CA LEU A 56 5.19 1.48 -6.70
C LEU A 56 5.37 1.47 -8.22
N ALA A 57 6.48 2.00 -8.73
CA ALA A 57 6.83 1.96 -10.15
C ALA A 57 7.05 0.51 -10.64
N ALA A 58 7.73 -0.33 -9.85
CA ALA A 58 7.95 -1.73 -10.17
C ALA A 58 6.66 -2.58 -10.13
N ALA A 59 5.59 -2.07 -9.51
CA ALA A 59 4.35 -2.80 -9.30
C ALA A 59 3.28 -2.56 -10.38
N GLU A 60 3.58 -1.78 -11.42
CA GLU A 60 2.67 -1.46 -12.55
C GLU A 60 1.25 -1.14 -12.08
N LEU A 61 1.12 -0.08 -11.28
CA LEU A 61 -0.18 0.31 -10.72
C LEU A 61 -1.05 1.05 -11.75
N PRO A 62 -2.39 0.88 -11.70
CA PRO A 62 -3.29 1.59 -12.58
C PRO A 62 -3.24 3.10 -12.33
N GLY A 63 -3.18 3.89 -13.41
CA GLY A 63 -3.15 5.36 -13.35
C GLY A 63 -4.50 6.01 -13.03
N GLN A 64 -5.61 5.25 -13.01
CA GLN A 64 -6.95 5.73 -12.71
C GLN A 64 -7.73 4.70 -11.89
N GLY A 65 -8.59 5.18 -10.99
CA GLY A 65 -9.44 4.32 -10.15
C GLY A 65 -8.74 3.84 -8.88
N TYR A 66 -9.13 2.67 -8.36
CA TYR A 66 -8.52 2.09 -7.16
C TYR A 66 -7.10 1.63 -7.45
N LEU A 67 -6.16 2.01 -6.58
CA LEU A 67 -4.76 1.60 -6.69
C LEU A 67 -4.62 0.07 -6.59
N PHE A 68 -5.49 -0.55 -5.78
CA PHE A 68 -5.57 -2.00 -5.60
C PHE A 68 -6.98 -2.49 -5.91
N PRO A 69 -7.30 -2.74 -7.19
CA PRO A 69 -8.60 -3.29 -7.56
C PRO A 69 -8.76 -4.71 -7.03
N GLY A 70 -9.96 -5.02 -6.56
CA GLY A 70 -10.36 -6.40 -6.26
C GLY A 70 -10.56 -7.20 -7.53
N ARG A 71 -10.74 -8.53 -7.38
CA ARG A 71 -10.92 -9.47 -8.50
C ARG A 71 -12.04 -9.09 -9.48
N SER A 72 -13.06 -8.37 -9.02
CA SER A 72 -14.20 -7.92 -9.81
C SER A 72 -14.00 -6.55 -10.48
N GLY A 73 -12.91 -5.83 -10.21
CA GLY A 73 -12.62 -4.50 -10.77
C GLY A 73 -13.55 -3.36 -10.31
N GLN A 74 -14.73 -3.69 -9.77
CA GLN A 74 -15.78 -2.77 -9.32
C GLN A 74 -15.50 -2.14 -7.94
N GLY A 75 -14.47 -2.60 -7.22
CA GLY A 75 -14.18 -2.13 -5.88
C GLY A 75 -12.77 -2.47 -5.40
N PRO A 76 -12.37 -1.95 -4.24
CA PRO A 76 -11.05 -2.21 -3.68
C PRO A 76 -10.94 -3.67 -3.22
N ILE A 77 -9.71 -4.21 -3.22
CA ILE A 77 -9.42 -5.58 -2.74
C ILE A 77 -10.08 -5.87 -1.38
N THR A 78 -10.63 -7.06 -1.12
CA THR A 78 -11.29 -7.31 0.18
C THR A 78 -10.28 -7.45 1.33
N ARG A 79 -10.74 -7.24 2.58
CA ARG A 79 -9.87 -7.28 3.77
C ARG A 79 -9.38 -8.69 4.01
N GLN A 80 -10.25 -9.66 3.75
CA GLN A 80 -9.93 -11.09 3.79
C GLN A 80 -8.86 -11.45 2.76
N ALA A 81 -8.90 -10.87 1.54
CA ALA A 81 -7.86 -11.10 0.55
C ALA A 81 -6.50 -10.49 0.98
N CYS A 82 -6.50 -9.32 1.61
CA CYS A 82 -5.27 -8.77 2.21
C CYS A 82 -4.75 -9.65 3.36
N ASP A 83 -5.62 -10.15 4.24
CA ASP A 83 -5.24 -11.03 5.35
C ASP A 83 -4.68 -12.36 4.85
N LEU A 84 -5.30 -12.94 3.81
CA LEU A 84 -4.81 -14.15 3.16
C LEU A 84 -3.43 -13.92 2.50
N ALA A 85 -3.23 -12.77 1.86
CA ALA A 85 -1.93 -12.40 1.30
C ALA A 85 -0.86 -12.26 2.40
N LEU A 86 -1.20 -11.61 3.52
CA LEU A 86 -0.32 -11.54 4.69
C LEU A 86 0.04 -12.93 5.21
N ARG A 87 -0.93 -13.83 5.39
CA ARG A 87 -0.65 -15.19 5.89
C ARG A 87 0.21 -15.99 4.92
N LYS A 88 0.02 -15.79 3.61
CA LYS A 88 0.84 -16.43 2.58
C LYS A 88 2.28 -15.93 2.61
N ASP A 89 2.46 -14.62 2.79
CA ASP A 89 3.79 -13.99 2.85
C ASP A 89 4.47 -14.17 4.22
N CYS A 90 3.71 -14.31 5.31
CA CYS A 90 4.16 -14.47 6.70
C CYS A 90 4.47 -15.94 7.08
N CYS A 91 4.77 -16.80 6.10
CA CYS A 91 5.38 -18.09 6.40
C CYS A 91 6.65 -17.87 7.25
N PRO A 92 6.86 -18.63 8.35
CA PRO A 92 7.87 -18.36 9.38
C PRO A 92 9.33 -18.29 8.90
N THR A 93 9.62 -18.65 7.65
CA THR A 93 10.94 -18.47 7.02
C THR A 93 11.19 -17.09 6.43
N CYS A 94 10.17 -16.25 6.22
CA CYS A 94 10.29 -15.04 5.39
C CYS A 94 10.49 -13.72 6.17
N SER A 95 10.28 -13.71 7.49
CA SER A 95 10.40 -12.48 8.31
C SER A 95 11.81 -11.89 8.36
N LEU A 96 12.86 -12.67 8.06
CA LEU A 96 14.24 -12.18 7.98
C LEU A 96 14.60 -11.53 6.62
N THR A 97 13.96 -11.93 5.52
CA THR A 97 14.37 -11.43 4.19
C THR A 97 13.91 -10.00 3.93
N MET A 98 12.76 -9.58 4.47
CA MET A 98 12.27 -8.21 4.30
C MET A 98 13.16 -7.13 4.97
N MET A 99 14.05 -7.51 5.90
CA MET A 99 15.07 -6.61 6.46
C MET A 99 16.42 -6.68 5.72
N LEU A 100 16.72 -7.81 5.07
CA LEU A 100 18.00 -8.01 4.37
C LEU A 100 18.05 -7.32 3.00
N ASP A 101 16.91 -7.13 2.32
CA ASP A 101 16.86 -6.28 1.12
C ASP A 101 17.01 -4.78 1.43
N TYR A 102 16.87 -4.36 2.70
CA TYR A 102 17.06 -2.96 3.11
C TYR A 102 18.54 -2.60 3.31
N THR A 103 19.42 -3.59 3.54
CA THR A 103 20.85 -3.40 3.84
C THR A 103 21.78 -3.64 2.64
N ALA A 104 21.29 -4.16 1.52
CA ALA A 104 22.10 -4.43 0.31
C ALA A 104 22.20 -3.25 -0.68
N GLY A 105 21.88 -2.03 -0.25
CA GLY A 105 21.86 -0.83 -1.09
C GLY A 105 22.52 0.39 -0.45
N LEU A 106 23.69 0.19 0.16
CA LEU A 106 24.69 1.24 0.43
C LEU A 106 25.87 1.04 -0.51
#